data_AF-A0A088CD11-F1
#
_entry.id   AF-A0A088CD11-F1
#
_cell.length_a   1.000
_cell.length_b   1.000
_cell.length_c   1.000
_cell.angle_alpha   90.00
_cell.angle_beta   90.00
_cell.angle_gamma   90.00
#
_symmetry.space_group_name_H-M   'P 1'
#
loop_
_entity.id
_entity.type
_entity.pdbx_description
1 polymer ?
#
loop_
_entity_poly.entity_id
_entity_poly.type
_entity_poly.pdbx_seq_one_letter_code
_entity_poly.pdbx_strand_id
1 'polypeptide(L)'
;YARWDEVLVGATAVVSTLGGFGNEEQMKRINGEANVVAVDAAREFGAPKFILISVHDYNLPSFLLNSGYFTGKRKAESEVLSKYPTSGVVLRPGFIYGKRKVDGFEIPLD
;
A
#
# COMPACT_ATOMS: atom_id res chain seq x y z
N TYR A 1 4.75 16.24 10.67
CA TYR A 1 4.66 14.81 10.33
C TYR A 1 4.84 14.01 11.61
N ALA A 2 4.07 12.93 11.79
CA ALA A 2 4.23 12.03 12.94
C ALA A 2 5.54 11.23 12.83
N ARG A 3 6.15 10.86 13.96
CA ARG A 3 7.35 10.01 13.97
C ARG A 3 6.98 8.54 14.13
N TRP A 4 7.77 7.63 13.57
CA TRP A 4 7.48 6.19 13.60
C TRP A 4 7.44 5.61 15.01
N ASP A 5 8.32 6.05 15.90
CA ASP A 5 8.38 5.65 17.30
C ASP A 5 7.14 6.06 18.10
N GLU A 6 6.44 7.12 17.67
CA GLU A 6 5.22 7.59 18.31
C GLU A 6 3.98 6.79 17.90
N VAL A 7 4.00 6.16 16.71
CA VAL A 7 2.81 5.54 16.11
C VAL A 7 2.90 4.03 15.93
N LEU A 8 4.10 3.45 15.90
CA LEU A 8 4.28 2.00 15.69
C LEU A 8 4.51 1.21 16.98
N VAL A 9 5.00 1.85 18.06
CA VAL A 9 5.24 1.16 19.33
C VAL A 9 3.92 0.64 19.91
N GLY A 10 3.83 -0.68 20.10
CA GLY A 10 2.63 -1.34 20.59
C GLY A 10 1.57 -1.65 19.52
N ALA A 11 1.80 -1.27 18.27
CA ALA A 11 0.90 -1.62 17.17
C ALA A 11 0.88 -3.15 16.97
N THR A 12 -0.32 -3.74 16.99
CA THR A 12 -0.51 -5.19 16.78
C THR A 12 -0.73 -5.54 15.30
N ALA A 13 -1.02 -4.55 14.47
CA ALA A 13 -1.03 -4.66 13.01
C ALA A 13 -0.82 -3.29 12.39
N VAL A 14 -0.22 -3.26 11.21
CA VAL A 14 -0.12 -2.07 10.36
C VAL A 14 -0.86 -2.33 9.06
N VAL A 15 -1.72 -1.41 8.65
CA VAL A 15 -2.45 -1.47 7.38
C VAL A 15 -1.98 -0.33 6.50
N SER A 16 -1.31 -0.65 5.39
CA SER A 16 -0.93 0.36 4.40
C SER A 16 -2.02 0.50 3.34
N THR A 17 -2.65 1.67 3.34
CA THR A 17 -3.51 2.17 2.26
C THR A 17 -2.76 3.15 1.34
N LEU A 18 -1.44 3.23 1.46
CA LEU A 18 -0.62 4.11 0.64
C LEU A 18 -0.68 3.71 -0.84
N GLY A 19 -1.08 4.67 -1.66
CA GLY A 19 -1.13 4.54 -3.10
C GLY A 19 -1.52 5.86 -3.72
N GLY A 20 -1.23 6.00 -5.01
CA GLY A 20 -1.55 7.21 -5.74
C GLY A 20 -1.25 7.07 -7.22
N PHE A 21 -1.97 7.85 -8.02
CA PHE A 21 -1.74 8.02 -9.44
C PHE A 21 -0.97 9.31 -9.70
N GLY A 22 -0.26 9.36 -10.82
CA GLY A 22 0.57 10.50 -11.19
C GLY A 22 1.46 10.15 -12.36
N ASN A 23 2.58 10.84 -12.49
CA ASN A 23 3.61 10.44 -13.45
C ASN A 23 4.32 9.15 -13.01
N GLU A 24 5.06 8.54 -13.93
CA GLU A 24 5.72 7.25 -13.73
C GLU A 24 6.64 7.21 -12.48
N GLU A 25 7.41 8.27 -12.25
CA GLU A 25 8.31 8.36 -11.09
C GLU A 25 7.54 8.50 -9.78
N GLN A 26 6.52 9.36 -9.77
CA GLN A 26 5.64 9.55 -8.61
C GLN A 26 4.97 8.21 -8.24
N MET A 27 4.46 7.48 -9.24
CA MET A 27 3.81 6.20 -9.00
C MET A 27 4.78 5.15 -8.45
N LYS A 28 6.03 5.08 -8.94
CA LYS A 28 7.06 4.17 -8.39
C LYS A 28 7.38 4.49 -6.93
N ARG A 29 7.51 5.78 -6.61
CA ARG A 29 7.79 6.25 -5.25
C ARG A 29 6.65 5.91 -4.30
N ILE A 30 5.41 6.33 -4.60
CA ILE A 30 4.31 6.18 -3.65
C ILE A 30 3.78 4.74 -3.56
N ASN A 31 3.66 4.02 -4.68
CA ASN A 31 3.11 2.66 -4.67
C ASN A 31 4.14 1.59 -4.33
N GLY A 32 5.44 1.90 -4.46
CA GLY A 32 6.54 0.98 -4.17
C GLY A 32 7.40 1.45 -2.99
N GLU A 33 8.27 2.44 -3.20
CA GLU A 33 9.32 2.81 -2.25
C GLU A 33 8.76 3.24 -0.87
N ALA A 34 7.73 4.07 -0.84
CA ALA A 34 7.09 4.49 0.40
C ALA A 34 6.48 3.31 1.17
N ASN A 35 5.92 2.32 0.46
CA ASN A 35 5.39 1.11 1.07
C ASN A 35 6.50 0.22 1.62
N VAL A 36 7.63 0.07 0.91
CA VAL A 36 8.81 -0.66 1.40
C VAL A 36 9.31 -0.06 2.72
N VAL A 37 9.48 1.26 2.77
CA VAL A 37 9.88 1.97 3.99
C VAL A 37 8.88 1.73 5.14
N ALA A 38 7.58 1.74 4.85
CA ALA A 38 6.56 1.47 5.86
C ALA A 38 6.62 0.01 6.38
N VAL A 39 6.86 -0.97 5.50
CA VAL A 39 7.01 -2.39 5.86
C VAL A 39 8.25 -2.58 6.75
N ASP A 40 9.38 -1.99 6.35
CA ASP A 40 10.62 -2.05 7.11
C ASP A 40 10.48 -1.40 8.49
N ALA A 41 9.91 -0.19 8.56
CA ALA A 41 9.67 0.49 9.82
C ALA A 41 8.74 -0.33 10.73
N ALA A 42 7.60 -0.81 10.20
CA ALA A 42 6.70 -1.66 10.98
C ALA A 42 7.42 -2.90 11.55
N ARG A 43 8.32 -3.50 10.77
CA ARG A 43 9.07 -4.69 11.18
C ARG A 43 10.09 -4.36 12.25
N GLU A 44 10.82 -3.25 12.10
CA GLU A 44 11.81 -2.75 13.05
C GLU A 44 11.19 -2.44 14.42
N PHE A 45 10.02 -1.78 14.42
CA PHE A 45 9.27 -1.46 15.64
C PHE A 45 8.47 -2.65 16.21
N GLY A 46 8.62 -3.84 15.63
CA GLY A 46 8.09 -5.07 16.20
C GLY A 46 6.59 -5.29 15.99
N ALA A 47 5.96 -4.59 15.04
CA ALA A 47 4.59 -4.90 14.66
C ALA A 47 4.53 -6.37 14.16
N PRO A 48 3.62 -7.22 14.68
CA PRO A 48 3.64 -8.64 14.35
C PRO A 48 2.96 -8.96 13.01
N LYS A 49 2.22 -8.00 12.43
CA LYS A 49 1.43 -8.16 11.20
C LYS A 49 1.48 -6.90 10.35
N PHE A 50 1.66 -7.09 9.04
CA PHE A 50 1.53 -6.03 8.05
C PHE A 50 0.53 -6.43 6.97
N ILE A 51 -0.37 -5.51 6.65
CA ILE A 51 -1.42 -5.68 5.64
C ILE A 51 -1.21 -4.61 4.57
N LEU A 52 -0.99 -5.03 3.33
CA LEU A 52 -0.88 -4.15 2.17
C LEU A 52 -2.17 -4.21 1.35
N ILE A 53 -2.74 -3.05 1.06
CA ILE A 53 -3.78 -2.91 0.04
C ILE A 53 -3.10 -2.69 -1.31
N SER A 54 -3.02 -3.78 -2.07
CA SER A 54 -2.48 -3.82 -3.43
C SER A 54 -3.61 -3.65 -4.45
N VAL A 55 -3.51 -4.31 -5.60
CA VAL A 55 -4.45 -4.18 -6.71
C VAL A 55 -4.58 -5.49 -7.48
N HIS A 56 -5.78 -5.77 -7.95
CA HIS A 56 -6.04 -6.86 -8.91
C HIS A 56 -5.52 -6.47 -10.30
N ASP A 57 -4.82 -7.36 -10.99
CA ASP A 57 -4.19 -7.06 -12.30
C ASP A 57 -5.15 -7.17 -13.50
N TYR A 58 -6.29 -7.84 -13.31
CA TYR A 58 -7.37 -8.03 -14.31
C TYR A 58 -6.89 -8.58 -15.66
N ASN A 59 -5.72 -9.23 -15.71
CA ASN A 59 -5.07 -9.59 -16.97
C ASN A 59 -4.96 -8.40 -17.96
N LEU A 60 -4.74 -7.18 -17.45
CA LEU A 60 -4.61 -5.99 -18.28
C LEU A 60 -3.44 -6.12 -19.26
N PRO A 61 -3.45 -5.35 -20.37
CA PRO A 61 -2.34 -5.27 -21.29
C PRO A 61 -0.99 -5.02 -20.60
N SER A 62 0.06 -5.65 -21.11
CA SER A 62 1.41 -5.63 -20.51
C SER A 62 1.96 -4.21 -20.30
N PHE A 63 1.66 -3.27 -21.19
CA PHE A 63 2.09 -1.88 -21.03
C PHE A 63 1.48 -1.20 -19.80
N LEU A 64 0.24 -1.53 -19.43
CA LEU A 64 -0.39 -1.04 -18.19
C LEU A 64 0.21 -1.72 -16.97
N LEU A 65 0.40 -3.05 -17.04
CA LEU A 65 1.02 -3.81 -15.94
C LEU A 65 2.46 -3.37 -15.67
N ASN A 66 3.16 -2.86 -16.68
CA ASN A 66 4.52 -2.33 -16.55
C ASN A 66 4.58 -0.86 -16.12
N SER A 67 3.44 -0.21 -15.87
CA SER A 67 3.41 1.14 -15.30
C SER A 67 3.99 1.16 -13.87
N GLY A 68 4.42 2.35 -13.44
CA GLY A 68 4.92 2.61 -12.09
C GLY A 68 3.93 2.24 -11.00
N TYR A 69 2.62 2.28 -11.29
CA TYR A 69 1.57 1.87 -10.36
C TYR A 69 1.64 0.37 -10.06
N PHE A 70 1.53 -0.48 -11.09
CA PHE A 70 1.54 -1.94 -10.92
C PHE A 70 2.92 -2.49 -10.55
N THR A 71 4.00 -1.95 -11.12
CA THR A 71 5.36 -2.35 -10.75
C THR A 71 5.69 -1.95 -9.31
N GLY A 72 5.27 -0.75 -8.87
CA GLY A 72 5.39 -0.30 -7.49
C GLY A 72 4.63 -1.19 -6.52
N LYS A 73 3.35 -1.48 -6.80
CA LYS A 73 2.54 -2.40 -5.98
C LYS A 73 3.20 -3.78 -5.87
N ARG A 74 3.64 -4.38 -6.98
CA ARG A 74 4.35 -5.68 -6.97
C ARG A 74 5.63 -5.65 -6.12
N LYS A 75 6.41 -4.57 -6.17
CA LYS A 75 7.60 -4.38 -5.31
C LYS A 75 7.22 -4.39 -3.83
N ALA A 76 6.18 -3.65 -3.46
CA ALA A 76 5.69 -3.61 -2.08
C ALA A 76 5.15 -4.98 -1.62
N GLU A 77 4.44 -5.72 -2.49
CA GLU A 77 3.98 -7.08 -2.19
C GLU A 77 5.13 -8.02 -1.86
N SER A 78 6.21 -7.99 -2.65
CA SER A 78 7.40 -8.80 -2.39
C SER A 78 8.03 -8.48 -1.04
N GLU A 79 8.08 -7.20 -0.66
CA GLU A 79 8.64 -6.78 0.63
C GLU A 79 7.80 -7.32 1.81
N VAL A 80 6.47 -7.20 1.73
CA VAL A 80 5.57 -7.73 2.77
C VAL A 80 5.77 -9.23 2.95
N LEU A 81 5.77 -9.99 1.85
CA LEU A 81 5.91 -11.45 1.90
C LEU A 81 7.30 -11.89 2.37
N SER A 82 8.33 -11.07 2.13
CA SER A 82 9.69 -11.30 2.62
C SER A 82 9.82 -11.05 4.13
N LYS A 83 9.33 -9.91 4.62
CA LYS A 83 9.48 -9.49 6.03
C LYS A 83 8.47 -10.14 6.97
N TYR A 84 7.32 -10.54 6.44
CA TYR A 84 6.20 -11.16 7.17
C TYR A 84 5.74 -12.46 6.50
N PRO A 85 6.61 -13.50 6.42
CA PRO A 85 6.32 -14.70 5.64
C PRO A 85 5.09 -15.49 6.11
N THR A 86 4.73 -15.37 7.40
CA THR A 86 3.60 -16.11 8.00
C THR A 86 2.44 -15.21 8.41
N SER A 87 2.67 -13.90 8.54
CA SER A 87 1.68 -12.95 9.07
C SER A 87 1.36 -11.80 8.13
N GLY A 88 2.08 -11.66 7.03
CA GLY A 88 1.88 -10.64 6.01
C GLY A 88 0.64 -10.93 5.18
N VAL A 89 -0.14 -9.90 4.90
CA VAL A 89 -1.35 -10.00 4.07
C VAL A 89 -1.23 -9.04 2.90
N VAL A 90 -1.40 -9.57 1.69
CA VAL A 90 -1.53 -8.79 0.46
C VAL A 90 -2.97 -8.91 -0.01
N LEU A 91 -3.77 -7.86 0.17
CA LEU A 91 -5.12 -7.80 -0.37
C LEU A 91 -5.06 -7.20 -1.77
N ARG A 92 -5.60 -7.90 -2.77
CA ARG A 92 -5.66 -7.43 -4.17
C ARG A 92 -7.11 -7.13 -4.56
N PRO A 93 -7.70 -6.03 -4.08
CA PRO A 93 -9.06 -5.67 -4.43
C PRO A 93 -9.18 -5.34 -5.91
N GLY A 94 -10.38 -5.53 -6.43
CA GLY A 94 -10.81 -4.92 -7.67
C GLY A 94 -11.11 -3.43 -7.51
N PHE A 95 -11.94 -2.88 -8.40
CA PHE A 95 -12.41 -1.51 -8.29
C PHE A 95 -13.30 -1.39 -7.04
N ILE A 96 -12.97 -0.41 -6.20
CA ILE A 96 -13.72 -0.14 -4.98
C ILE A 96 -14.64 1.04 -5.28
N TYR A 97 -15.93 0.87 -5.00
CA TYR A 97 -16.94 1.90 -5.19
C TYR A 97 -17.55 2.29 -3.85
N GLY A 98 -18.04 3.52 -3.75
CA GLY A 98 -18.70 4.00 -2.54
C GLY A 98 -18.89 5.50 -2.56
N LYS A 99 -19.02 6.08 -1.36
CA LYS A 99 -19.03 7.53 -1.14
C LYS A 99 -17.86 7.90 -0.23
N ARG A 100 -17.27 9.07 -0.45
CA ARG A 100 -16.32 9.71 0.47
C ARG A 100 -16.88 11.02 0.99
N LYS A 101 -16.39 11.44 2.17
CA LYS A 101 -16.69 12.74 2.74
C LYS A 101 -15.54 13.70 2.45
N VAL A 102 -15.84 14.81 1.80
CA VAL A 102 -14.90 15.92 1.56
C VAL A 102 -15.59 17.20 2.02
N ASP A 103 -14.97 17.90 2.96
CA ASP A 103 -15.49 19.15 3.55
C ASP A 103 -16.95 19.05 4.05
N GLY A 104 -17.32 17.90 4.60
CA GLY A 104 -18.67 17.63 5.12
C GLY A 104 -19.70 17.16 4.09
N PHE A 105 -19.36 17.16 2.79
CA PHE A 105 -20.24 16.67 1.73
C PHE A 105 -19.97 15.22 1.39
N GLU A 106 -21.02 14.44 1.16
CA GLU A 106 -20.91 13.08 0.62
C GLU A 106 -20.87 13.11 -0.91
N ILE A 107 -19.75 12.69 -1.49
CA ILE A 107 -19.54 12.59 -2.93
C ILE A 107 -19.14 11.15 -3.31
N PRO A 108 -19.31 10.71 -4.57
CA PRO A 108 -18.82 9.39 -4.99
C PRO A 108 -17.32 9.21 -4.73
N LEU A 109 -16.94 7.96 -4.43
CA LEU A 109 -15.55 7.52 -4.49
C LEU A 109 -15.18 7.40 -5.98
N ASP A 110 -14.39 8.36 -6.44
CA ASP A 110 -13.84 8.46 -7.79
C ASP A 110 -12.86 7.33 -8.14
#